data_AF-A0A166B305-F1
#
_entry.id   AF-A0A166B305-F1
#
_cell.length_a   1.000
_cell.length_b   1.000
_cell.length_c   1.000
_cell.angle_alpha   90.00
_cell.angle_beta   90.00
_cell.angle_gamma   90.00
#
_symmetry.space_group_name_H-M   'P 1'
#
loop_
_entity.id
_entity.type
_entity.pdbx_description
1 polymer ?
#
loop_
_entity_poly.entity_id
_entity_poly.type
_entity_poly.pdbx_seq_one_letter_code
_entity_poly.pdbx_strand_id
1 'polypeptide(L)'
;MGAKTSTDITTPTRRRTPPPCKNKPNGRRRSNNSNSRPLAALNEDSCDIVTRKLDALRSLIPAQSGDEADADQLFEETAHHILVLRTQVAILHKLVELYGGAAESA
;
A
#
# COMPACT_ATOMS: atom_id res chain seq x y z
N MET A 1 -9.68 -41.94 -47.27
CA MET A 1 -9.97 -41.33 -48.59
C MET A 1 -11.44 -40.95 -48.59
N GLY A 2 -11.91 -39.72 -48.74
CA GLY A 2 -11.32 -38.39 -48.86
C GLY A 2 -12.42 -37.39 -48.46
N ALA A 3 -12.01 -36.23 -47.94
CA ALA A 3 -12.89 -35.18 -47.44
C ALA A 3 -13.71 -34.53 -48.56
N LYS A 4 -14.92 -34.07 -48.23
CA LYS A 4 -15.71 -33.16 -49.08
C LYS A 4 -16.20 -31.98 -48.23
N THR A 5 -15.84 -30.81 -48.74
CA THR A 5 -15.98 -29.44 -48.24
C THR A 5 -17.38 -28.87 -48.52
N SER A 6 -17.88 -28.00 -47.65
CA SER A 6 -18.71 -26.87 -48.10
C SER A 6 -18.73 -25.77 -47.05
N THR A 7 -17.99 -24.70 -47.33
CA THR A 7 -18.03 -23.42 -46.62
C THR A 7 -18.72 -22.42 -47.54
N ASP A 8 -19.94 -22.01 -47.21
CA ASP A 8 -20.60 -20.89 -47.87
C ASP A 8 -20.50 -19.64 -46.99
N ILE A 9 -19.65 -18.71 -47.43
CA ILE A 9 -19.53 -17.36 -46.87
C ILE A 9 -20.28 -16.44 -47.82
N THR A 10 -21.44 -15.93 -47.40
CA THR A 10 -22.26 -15.01 -48.19
C THR A 10 -22.18 -13.59 -47.63
N THR A 11 -21.43 -12.76 -48.37
CA THR A 11 -21.48 -11.30 -48.62
C THR A 11 -21.75 -10.22 -47.53
N PRO A 12 -20.98 -9.11 -47.52
CA PRO A 12 -21.20 -7.95 -46.67
C PRO A 12 -22.07 -6.87 -47.35
N THR A 13 -23.11 -6.38 -46.66
CA THR A 13 -23.93 -5.25 -47.13
C THR A 13 -23.84 -4.04 -46.19
N ARG A 14 -22.87 -3.19 -46.51
CA ARG A 14 -22.87 -1.72 -46.57
C ARG A 14 -24.03 -0.90 -45.92
N ARG A 15 -23.60 0.07 -45.07
CA ARG A 15 -24.20 1.42 -44.79
C ARG A 15 -25.48 1.42 -43.91
N ARG A 16 -25.70 2.34 -42.95
CA ARG A 16 -25.25 3.73 -42.75
C ARG A 16 -25.71 4.19 -41.35
N THR A 17 -24.80 4.83 -40.60
CA THR A 17 -24.96 5.95 -39.63
C THR A 17 -25.97 5.85 -38.47
N PRO A 18 -25.52 6.02 -37.20
CA PRO A 18 -26.39 6.30 -36.05
C PRO A 18 -26.66 7.81 -35.90
N PRO A 19 -27.88 8.21 -35.49
CA PRO A 19 -28.01 9.50 -34.80
C PRO A 19 -28.96 9.42 -33.59
N PRO A 20 -29.03 10.47 -32.75
CA PRO A 20 -27.94 11.17 -32.09
C PRO A 20 -28.02 10.97 -30.57
N CYS A 21 -26.87 11.04 -29.91
CA CYS A 21 -26.77 11.13 -28.45
C CYS A 21 -27.58 12.37 -27.99
N LYS A 22 -28.72 12.15 -27.33
CA LYS A 22 -29.46 13.24 -26.68
C LYS A 22 -28.66 13.68 -25.46
N ASN A 23 -27.79 14.67 -25.67
CA ASN A 23 -27.22 15.48 -24.61
C ASN A 23 -28.36 16.15 -23.83
N LYS A 24 -28.62 15.67 -22.63
CA LYS A 24 -29.30 16.45 -21.59
C LYS A 24 -28.28 16.71 -20.48
N PRO A 25 -27.57 17.86 -20.47
CA PRO A 25 -26.96 18.33 -19.26
C PRO A 25 -28.06 19.12 -18.54
N ASN A 26 -28.83 18.46 -17.69
CA ASN A 26 -29.69 19.21 -16.79
C ASN A 26 -29.61 18.66 -15.38
N GLY A 27 -28.84 19.40 -14.59
CA GLY A 27 -29.22 19.73 -13.23
C GLY A 27 -29.15 18.57 -12.25
N ARG A 28 -28.01 18.50 -11.57
CA ARG A 28 -27.99 18.82 -10.13
C ARG A 28 -26.54 19.02 -9.72
N ARG A 29 -26.16 20.30 -9.61
CA ARG A 29 -25.16 20.75 -8.64
C ARG A 29 -25.62 20.25 -7.28
N ARG A 30 -25.13 19.08 -6.85
CA ARG A 30 -25.25 18.66 -5.46
C ARG A 30 -23.99 19.11 -4.76
N SER A 31 -24.18 20.22 -4.04
CA SER A 31 -23.45 20.72 -2.89
C SER A 31 -22.31 19.83 -2.40
N ASN A 32 -21.12 20.43 -2.31
CA ASN A 32 -20.08 20.07 -1.37
C ASN A 32 -20.70 19.72 -0.02
N ASN A 33 -20.42 18.53 0.50
CA ASN A 33 -19.90 18.32 1.85
C ASN A 33 -19.81 16.81 2.14
N SER A 34 -18.60 16.27 2.04
CA SER A 34 -17.99 15.47 3.12
C SER A 34 -16.67 14.94 2.59
N ASN A 35 -15.57 15.42 3.18
CA ASN A 35 -14.28 14.77 3.40
C ASN A 35 -13.94 13.46 2.67
N SER A 36 -14.17 13.39 1.36
CA SER A 36 -13.56 12.38 0.51
C SER A 36 -12.14 12.86 0.28
N ARG A 37 -11.22 12.50 1.19
CA ARG A 37 -9.82 12.33 0.79
C ARG A 37 -9.87 11.58 -0.54
N PRO A 38 -9.28 12.09 -1.63
CA PRO A 38 -9.14 11.26 -2.81
C PRO A 38 -8.27 10.10 -2.35
N LEU A 39 -8.88 8.93 -2.16
CA LEU A 39 -8.20 7.66 -2.28
C LEU A 39 -7.72 7.64 -3.73
N ALA A 40 -6.57 8.29 -3.95
CA ALA A 40 -5.85 8.23 -5.20
C ALA A 40 -5.68 6.73 -5.50
N ALA A 41 -6.10 6.41 -6.71
CA ALA A 41 -6.36 5.06 -7.18
C ALA A 41 -5.29 4.05 -6.77
N LEU A 42 -5.80 2.93 -6.27
CA LEU A 42 -5.12 1.66 -6.04
C LEU A 42 -4.61 1.07 -7.37
N ASN A 43 -3.55 1.67 -7.93
CA ASN A 43 -2.67 1.08 -8.94
C ASN A 43 -1.22 1.39 -8.56
N GLU A 44 -0.90 1.34 -7.27
CA GLU A 44 0.51 1.31 -6.84
C GLU A 44 0.92 -0.15 -6.95
N ASP A 45 1.90 -0.44 -7.80
CA ASP A 45 2.36 -1.80 -8.02
C ASP A 45 2.73 -2.41 -6.66
N SER A 46 2.30 -3.64 -6.39
CA SER A 46 2.54 -4.27 -5.08
C SER A 46 4.02 -4.31 -4.70
N CYS A 47 4.91 -4.24 -5.69
CA CYS A 47 6.36 -4.12 -5.53
C CYS A 47 6.76 -2.77 -4.91
N ASP A 48 6.16 -1.67 -5.37
CA ASP A 48 6.45 -0.30 -4.90
C ASP A 48 6.03 -0.11 -3.44
N ILE A 49 4.92 -0.74 -3.04
CA ILE A 49 4.47 -0.72 -1.64
C ILE A 49 5.44 -1.48 -0.74
N VAL A 50 5.94 -2.64 -1.18
CA VAL A 50 6.85 -3.48 -0.39
C VAL A 50 8.22 -2.80 -0.26
N THR A 51 8.78 -2.31 -1.36
CA THR A 51 10.06 -1.57 -1.35
C THR A 51 9.98 -0.35 -0.45
N ARG A 52 8.92 0.46 -0.56
CA ARG A 52 8.71 1.62 0.31
C ARG A 52 8.60 1.24 1.79
N LYS A 53 7.97 0.12 2.13
CA LYS A 53 7.89 -0.38 3.51
C LYS A 53 9.25 -0.85 4.02
N LEU A 54 10.05 -1.51 3.19
CA LEU A 54 11.40 -1.95 3.54
C LEU A 54 12.34 -0.74 3.72
N ASP A 55 12.24 0.27 2.86
CA ASP A 55 13.01 1.50 3.00
C ASP A 55 12.61 2.30 4.25
N ALA A 56 11.31 2.36 4.54
CA ALA A 56 10.84 2.91 5.79
C ALA A 56 11.43 2.13 6.98
N LEU A 57 11.41 0.80 6.95
CA LEU A 57 11.97 -0.03 8.02
C LEU A 57 13.48 0.20 8.21
N ARG A 58 14.26 0.28 7.12
CA ARG A 58 15.70 0.62 7.14
C ARG A 58 15.97 1.94 7.87
N SER A 59 15.13 2.95 7.67
CA SER A 59 15.31 4.26 8.32
C SER A 59 15.11 4.25 9.84
N LEU A 60 14.44 3.23 10.41
CA LEU A 60 14.21 3.11 11.85
C LEU A 60 15.34 2.39 12.59
N ILE A 61 16.21 1.66 11.89
CA ILE A 61 17.25 0.85 12.52
C ILE A 61 18.55 1.68 12.63
N PRO A 62 19.16 1.81 13.83
CA PRO A 62 20.34 2.64 14.03
C PRO A 62 21.60 2.16 13.29
N ALA A 63 21.65 0.89 12.93
CA ALA A 63 22.74 0.29 12.17
C ALA A 63 22.46 0.50 10.68
N GLN A 64 22.79 1.68 10.17
CA GLN A 64 22.81 1.89 8.71
C GLN A 64 23.98 1.10 8.14
N SER A 65 23.74 -0.18 7.83
CA SER A 65 24.44 -0.85 6.75
C SER A 65 24.12 -0.03 5.49
N GLY A 66 25.04 0.85 5.10
CA GLY A 66 24.89 1.78 3.99
C GLY A 66 24.82 1.12 2.61
N ASP A 67 24.48 -0.16 2.57
CA ASP A 67 24.32 -0.97 1.37
C ASP A 67 22.97 -1.67 1.44
N GLU A 68 22.46 -2.00 0.26
CA GLU A 68 21.17 -2.63 0.00
C GLU A 68 21.02 -3.96 0.76
N ALA A 69 20.76 -3.90 2.07
CA ALA A 69 20.64 -5.07 2.91
C ALA A 69 19.44 -5.89 2.44
N ASP A 70 19.67 -7.19 2.24
CA ASP A 70 18.64 -8.14 1.90
C ASP A 70 17.54 -8.14 2.97
N ALA A 71 16.31 -8.44 2.57
CA ALA A 71 15.16 -8.35 3.47
C ALA A 71 15.33 -9.23 4.71
N ASP A 72 15.95 -10.40 4.56
CA ASP A 72 16.19 -11.33 5.66
C ASP A 72 17.15 -10.75 6.72
N GLN A 73 18.23 -10.10 6.29
CA GLN A 73 19.15 -9.42 7.21
C GLN A 73 18.46 -8.23 7.89
N LEU A 74 17.67 -7.45 7.14
CA LEU A 74 16.91 -6.34 7.69
C LEU A 74 15.98 -6.80 8.81
N PHE A 75 15.33 -7.96 8.64
CA PHE A 75 14.45 -8.53 9.65
C PHE A 75 15.21 -9.06 10.87
N GLU A 76 16.39 -9.67 10.70
CA GLU A 76 17.23 -10.10 11.82
C GLU A 76 17.71 -8.91 12.66
N GLU A 77 18.22 -7.87 12.01
CA GLU A 77 18.65 -6.62 12.67
C GLU A 77 17.47 -5.94 13.37
N THR A 78 16.29 -5.92 12.74
CA THR A 78 15.06 -5.40 13.34
C THR A 78 14.69 -6.18 14.60
N ALA A 79 14.71 -7.51 14.54
CA ALA A 79 14.36 -8.37 15.66
C ALA A 79 15.31 -8.13 16.84
N HIS A 80 16.62 -8.04 16.56
CA HIS A 80 17.61 -7.69 17.56
C HIS A 80 17.35 -6.30 18.15
N HIS A 81 17.08 -5.30 17.31
CA HIS A 81 16.82 -3.94 17.77
C HIS A 81 15.56 -3.84 18.65
N ILE A 82 14.47 -4.53 18.28
CA ILE A 82 13.26 -4.62 19.10
C ILE A 82 13.58 -5.22 20.48
N LEU A 83 14.41 -6.26 20.54
CA LEU A 83 14.80 -6.89 21.80
C LEU A 83 15.61 -5.93 22.69
N VAL A 84 16.53 -5.17 22.11
CA VAL A 84 17.30 -4.14 22.82
C VAL A 84 16.37 -3.08 23.40
N LEU A 85 15.46 -2.53 22.58
CA LEU A 85 14.49 -1.53 23.05
C LEU A 85 13.61 -2.06 24.17
N ARG A 86 13.10 -3.29 24.06
CA ARG A 86 12.31 -3.93 25.13
C ARG A 86 13.10 -4.04 26.43
N THR A 87 14.37 -4.42 26.34
CA THR A 87 15.26 -4.53 27.50
C THR A 87 15.50 -3.16 28.13
N GLN A 88 15.76 -2.12 27.32
CA GLN A 88 15.94 -0.75 27.80
C GLN A 88 14.68 -0.24 28.52
N VAL A 89 13.49 -0.43 27.94
CA VAL A 89 12.23 -0.05 28.57
C VAL A 89 12.00 -0.80 29.89
N ALA A 90 12.33 -2.10 29.95
CA ALA A 90 12.21 -2.88 31.17
C ALA A 90 13.12 -2.36 32.29
N ILE A 91 14.37 -2.02 31.95
CA ILE A 91 15.32 -1.42 32.91
C ILE A 91 14.80 -0.07 33.40
N LEU A 92 14.37 0.81 32.50
CA LEU A 92 13.82 2.12 32.85
C LEU A 92 12.59 1.99 33.74
N HIS A 93 11.68 1.05 33.44
CA HIS A 93 10.52 0.76 34.28
C HIS A 93 10.94 0.33 35.69
N LYS A 94 11.94 -0.54 35.81
CA LYS A 94 12.48 -0.96 37.12
C LYS A 94 13.10 0.19 37.89
N LEU A 95 13.80 1.10 37.22
CA LEU A 95 14.32 2.31 37.86
C LEU A 95 13.18 3.21 38.36
N VAL A 96 12.12 3.37 37.58
CA VAL A 96 10.93 4.12 38.01
C VAL A 96 10.24 3.44 39.19
N GLU A 97 10.13 2.11 39.23
CA GLU A 97 9.57 1.41 40.40
C GLU A 97 10.41 1.66 41.67
N LEU A 98 11.74 1.59 41.56
CA LEU A 98 12.65 1.75 42.70
C LEU A 98 12.71 3.18 43.22
N TYR A 99 12.70 4.17 42.33
CA TYR A 99 12.92 5.58 42.69
C TYR A 99 11.65 6.44 42.64
N GLY A 100 10.63 6.03 41.90
CA GLY A 100 9.34 6.72 41.80
C GLY A 100 8.47 6.55 43.05
N GLY A 101 8.59 5.42 43.76
CA GLY A 101 7.93 5.21 45.05
C GLY A 101 8.54 6.03 46.21
N ALA A 102 9.78 6.52 46.06
CA ALA A 102 10.45 7.32 47.08
C ALA A 102 9.95 8.79 47.14
N ALA A 103 9.25 9.25 46.11
CA ALA A 103 8.76 10.63 46.02
C ALA A 103 7.37 10.84 46.65
N GLU A 104 6.65 9.79 47.02
CA GLU A 104 5.28 9.88 47.56
C GLU A 104 5.21 9.77 49.10
N SER A 105 6.33 9.49 49.78
CA SER A 105 6.40 9.39 51.26
C SER A 105 7.36 10.39 51.93
N ALA A 106 7.81 11.43 51.22
CA ALA A 106 8.69 12.48 51.76
C ALA A 106 7.95 13.82 51.89
#